data_AF-A0A497P7R0-F1
#
_entry.id   AF-A0A497P7R0-F1
#
_cell.length_a   1.000
_cell.length_b   1.000
_cell.length_c   1.000
_cell.angle_alpha   90.00
_cell.angle_beta   90.00
_cell.angle_gamma   90.00
#
_symmetry.space_group_name_H-M   'P 1'
#
loop_
_entity.id
_entity.type
_entity.pdbx_description
1 polymer ?
#
loop_
_entity_poly.entity_id
_entity_poly.type
_entity_poly.pdbx_seq_one_letter_code
_entity_poly.pdbx_strand_id
1 'polypeptide(L)'
;MVKVGYACGTCPRCGRRICRPRPATVAVCDCWRYCPLENWTKLMEPYTPDLTPSQYDPDKGLDVIMIHISEQDHPQPYYSKQKPIEVHLT
;
A
#
# COMPACT_ATOMS: atom_id res chain seq x y z
N MET A 1 28.73 16.13 -3.90
CA MET A 1 27.87 17.27 -3.50
C MET A 1 26.53 16.72 -3.04
N VAL A 2 26.15 16.94 -1.78
CA VAL A 2 24.84 16.53 -1.27
C VAL A 2 23.81 17.51 -1.83
N LYS A 3 22.86 17.04 -2.65
CA LYS A 3 21.75 17.86 -3.12
C LYS A 3 20.88 18.20 -1.90
N VAL A 4 20.87 19.47 -1.48
CA VAL A 4 20.04 19.95 -0.36
C VAL A 4 18.68 20.38 -0.91
N GLY A 5 17.59 19.97 -0.25
CA GLY A 5 16.22 20.31 -0.64
C GLY A 5 15.28 19.11 -0.65
N TYR A 6 14.16 19.24 -1.35
CA TYR A 6 13.17 18.17 -1.52
C TYR A 6 13.32 17.51 -2.90
N ALA A 7 13.13 16.19 -2.95
CA ALA A 7 12.90 15.45 -4.19
C ALA A 7 11.41 15.11 -4.27
N CYS A 8 10.82 15.29 -5.44
CA CYS A 8 9.38 15.08 -5.63
C CYS A 8 9.13 14.12 -6.79
N GLY A 9 8.07 13.34 -6.69
CA GLY A 9 7.60 12.46 -7.75
C GLY A 9 6.08 12.38 -7.75
N THR A 10 5.51 11.91 -8.84
CA THR A 10 4.06 11.75 -8.98
C THR A 10 3.73 10.27 -9.02
N CYS A 11 2.77 9.84 -8.19
CA CYS A 11 2.33 8.45 -8.21
C CYS A 11 1.66 8.15 -9.56
N PRO A 12 2.08 7.09 -10.29
CA PRO A 12 1.49 6.75 -11.58
C PRO A 12 0.05 6.23 -11.47
N ARG A 13 -0.40 5.86 -10.26
CA ARG A 13 -1.74 5.31 -10.04
C ARG A 13 -2.78 6.38 -9.68
N CYS A 14 -2.50 7.21 -8.67
CA CYS A 14 -3.46 8.21 -8.20
C CYS A 14 -3.12 9.65 -8.60
N GLY A 15 -1.97 9.88 -9.25
CA GLY A 15 -1.52 11.22 -9.63
C GLY A 15 -1.09 12.11 -8.45
N ARG A 16 -1.08 11.60 -7.21
CA ARG A 16 -0.65 12.37 -6.03
C ARG A 16 0.84 12.69 -6.13
N ARG A 17 1.18 13.97 -5.94
CA ARG A 17 2.57 14.43 -5.82
C ARG A 17 3.10 14.13 -4.41
N ILE A 18 4.21 13.40 -4.34
CA ILE A 18 4.88 13.03 -3.09
C ILE A 18 6.24 13.71 -3.08
N CYS A 19 6.55 14.43 -2.01
CA CYS A 19 7.86 15.05 -1.81
C CYS A 19 8.50 14.53 -0.53
N ARG A 20 9.81 14.30 -0.57
CA ARG A 20 10.62 13.89 0.58
C ARG A 20 11.92 14.71 0.64
N PRO A 21 12.45 14.98 1.84
CA PRO A 21 13.76 15.59 1.95
C PRO A 21 14.81 14.66 1.32
N ARG A 22 15.75 15.25 0.57
CA ARG A 22 16.89 14.50 0.03
C ARG A 22 17.72 13.94 1.20
N PRO A 23 18.34 12.75 1.05
CA PRO A 23 18.68 12.06 -0.20
C PRO A 23 17.63 11.06 -0.72
N ALA A 24 16.38 11.10 -0.24
CA ALA A 24 15.35 10.17 -0.71
C ALA A 24 15.17 10.22 -2.24
N THR A 25 15.32 9.06 -2.90
CA THR A 25 15.13 8.88 -4.36
C THR A 25 13.87 8.09 -4.69
N VAL A 26 13.30 7.39 -3.69
CA VAL A 26 12.07 6.62 -3.80
C VAL A 26 11.18 6.98 -2.62
N ALA A 27 9.88 7.12 -2.88
CA ALA A 27 8.85 7.17 -1.85
C ALA A 27 7.77 6.13 -2.13
N VAL A 28 7.09 5.68 -1.09
CA VAL A 28 5.97 4.75 -1.22
C VAL A 28 4.67 5.55 -1.21
N CYS A 29 3.77 5.24 -2.16
CA CYS A 29 2.41 5.78 -2.18
C CYS A 29 1.43 4.80 -1.53
N ASP A 30 0.51 5.31 -0.72
CA ASP A 30 -0.48 4.53 0.04
C ASP A 30 -1.67 4.01 -0.79
N CYS A 31 -1.61 4.05 -2.13
CA CYS A 31 -2.70 3.54 -2.98
C CYS A 31 -3.04 2.07 -2.69
N TRP A 32 -2.06 1.29 -2.24
CA TRP A 32 -2.24 -0.11 -1.87
C TRP A 32 -3.19 -0.33 -0.68
N ARG A 33 -3.43 0.71 0.12
CA ARG A 33 -4.37 0.71 1.23
C ARG A 33 -5.82 0.90 0.81
N TYR A 34 -6.08 1.19 -0.47
CA TYR A 34 -7.42 1.43 -0.97
C TYR A 34 -7.88 0.27 -1.84
N CYS A 35 -9.16 -0.07 -1.77
CA CYS A 35 -9.72 -1.20 -2.49
C CYS A 35 -9.85 -0.87 -4.00
N PRO A 36 -9.34 -1.73 -4.89
CA PRO A 36 -9.31 -1.46 -6.33
C PRO A 36 -10.68 -1.68 -6.99
N LEU A 37 -11.62 -2.35 -6.31
CA LEU A 37 -12.95 -2.64 -6.84
C LEU A 37 -13.83 -1.37 -6.91
N GLU A 38 -13.57 -0.39 -6.05
CA GLU A 38 -14.29 0.89 -5.92
C GLU A 38 -13.39 2.04 -6.35
N ASN A 39 -12.57 1.83 -7.37
CA ASN A 39 -11.67 2.84 -7.91
C ASN A 39 -10.73 3.48 -6.87
N TRP A 40 -10.24 2.69 -5.90
CA TRP A 40 -9.33 3.16 -4.84
C TRP A 40 -9.90 4.27 -3.94
N THR A 41 -11.21 4.30 -3.76
CA THR A 41 -11.89 5.30 -2.92
C THR A 41 -12.09 4.84 -1.48
N LYS A 42 -12.31 3.54 -1.26
CA LYS A 42 -12.55 2.96 0.07
C LYS A 42 -11.26 2.46 0.70
N LEU A 43 -11.04 2.83 1.96
CA LEU A 43 -9.89 2.38 2.74
C LEU A 43 -10.09 0.92 3.15
N MET A 44 -9.05 0.12 2.99
CA MET A 44 -8.99 -1.25 3.46
C MET A 44 -8.47 -1.30 4.89
N GLU A 45 -8.89 -2.30 5.65
CA GLU A 45 -8.45 -2.53 7.02
C GLU A 45 -7.36 -3.61 7.05
N PRO A 46 -6.35 -3.51 7.93
CA PRO A 46 -5.41 -4.59 8.16
C PRO A 46 -6.14 -5.85 8.64
N TYR A 47 -5.85 -6.98 8.02
CA TYR A 47 -6.37 -8.29 8.37
C TYR A 47 -5.24 -9.18 8.85
N THR A 48 -5.28 -9.53 10.12
CA THR A 48 -4.46 -10.58 10.70
C THR A 48 -5.33 -11.82 10.85
N PRO A 49 -5.18 -12.84 9.98
CA PRO A 49 -5.92 -14.08 10.18
C PRO A 49 -5.53 -14.68 11.53
N ASP A 50 -6.51 -15.21 12.25
CA ASP A 50 -6.30 -15.96 13.48
C ASP A 50 -5.69 -17.33 13.13
N LEU A 51 -4.40 -17.31 12.80
CA LEU A 51 -3.63 -18.51 12.49
C LEU A 51 -2.96 -18.98 13.77
N THR A 52 -3.26 -20.21 14.16
CA THR A 52 -2.47 -20.91 15.17
C THR A 52 -0.98 -20.92 14.74
N PRO A 53 -0.02 -20.66 15.65
CA PRO A 53 1.40 -20.55 15.30
C PRO A 53 1.97 -21.77 14.55
N SER A 54 1.35 -22.95 14.69
CA SER A 54 1.69 -24.17 13.95
C SER A 54 1.45 -24.10 12.44
N GLN A 55 0.66 -23.13 11.98
CA GLN A 55 0.38 -22.88 10.56
C GLN A 55 1.22 -21.72 9.99
N TYR A 56 2.03 -21.08 10.83
CA TYR A 56 2.92 -19.99 10.43
C TYR A 56 4.23 -20.55 9.88
N ASP A 57 4.64 -20.05 8.71
CA ASP A 57 5.98 -20.25 8.19
C ASP A 57 6.87 -19.11 8.72
N PRO A 58 7.72 -19.36 9.74
CA PRO A 58 8.53 -18.31 10.37
C PRO A 58 9.49 -17.63 9.39
N ASP A 59 9.87 -18.32 8.30
CA ASP A 59 10.78 -17.79 7.30
C ASP A 59 10.10 -16.79 6.36
N LYS A 60 8.76 -16.81 6.27
CA LYS A 60 8.00 -15.94 5.34
C LYS A 60 7.46 -14.66 5.96
N GLY A 61 7.45 -14.52 7.29
CA GLY A 61 6.86 -13.34 7.92
C GLY A 61 5.32 -13.35 7.82
N LEU A 62 4.65 -12.51 8.62
CA LEU A 62 3.21 -12.28 8.49
C LEU A 62 3.04 -11.15 7.48
N ASP A 63 2.79 -11.50 6.21
CA ASP A 63 2.40 -10.52 5.22
C ASP A 63 1.14 -9.81 5.72
N VAL A 64 1.19 -8.48 5.90
CA VAL A 64 0.02 -7.70 6.28
C VAL A 64 -0.97 -7.74 5.13
N ILE A 65 -1.96 -8.62 5.24
CA ILE A 65 -3.07 -8.70 4.30
C ILE A 65 -3.99 -7.53 4.61
N MET A 66 -4.40 -6.77 3.59
CA MET A 66 -5.46 -5.76 3.76
C MET A 66 -6.77 -6.36 3.27
N ILE A 67 -7.88 -6.06 3.95
CA ILE A 67 -9.21 -6.53 3.58
C ILE A 67 -10.20 -5.37 3.44
N HIS A 68 -11.14 -5.50 2.50
CA HIS A 68 -12.32 -4.66 2.45
C HIS A 68 -13.55 -5.57 2.44
N ILE A 69 -14.39 -5.48 3.48
CA ILE A 69 -15.65 -6.22 3.58
C ILE A 69 -16.78 -5.20 3.52
N SER A 70 -17.48 -5.13 2.39
CA SER A 70 -18.64 -4.25 2.24
C SER A 70 -19.58 -4.83 1.19
N GLU A 71 -20.65 -5.51 1.64
CA GLU A 71 -21.66 -6.11 0.75
C GLU A 71 -22.40 -5.06 -0.10
N GLN A 72 -22.38 -3.79 0.31
CA GLN A 72 -22.94 -2.67 -0.44
C GLN A 72 -22.02 -2.20 -1.58
N ASP A 73 -20.70 -2.34 -1.40
CA ASP A 73 -19.72 -1.91 -2.39
C ASP A 73 -19.34 -3.06 -3.35
N HIS A 74 -19.24 -4.30 -2.85
CA HIS A 74 -18.97 -5.50 -3.66
C HIS A 74 -19.42 -6.80 -2.94
N PRO A 75 -19.82 -7.85 -3.68
CA PRO A 75 -20.53 -9.01 -3.12
C PRO A 75 -19.65 -10.01 -2.36
N GLN A 76 -18.32 -9.89 -2.37
CA GLN A 76 -17.41 -10.83 -1.71
C GLN A 76 -16.22 -10.11 -1.09
N PRO A 77 -15.79 -10.44 0.14
CA PRO A 77 -14.61 -9.82 0.76
C PRO A 77 -13.40 -9.73 -0.17
N TYR A 78 -12.84 -8.54 -0.31
CA TYR A 78 -11.67 -8.31 -1.14
C TYR A 78 -10.40 -8.34 -0.28
N TYR A 79 -9.58 -9.36 -0.49
CA TYR A 79 -8.24 -9.48 0.10
C TYR A 79 -7.21 -8.86 -0.85
N SER A 80 -6.54 -7.81 -0.40
CA SER A 80 -5.57 -7.07 -1.19
C SER A 80 -4.33 -7.92 -1.48
N LYS A 81 -4.02 -8.05 -2.76
CA LYS A 81 -2.70 -8.52 -3.24
C LYS A 81 -1.84 -7.35 -3.72
N GLN A 82 -2.27 -6.11 -3.41
CA GLN A 82 -1.61 -4.92 -3.91
C GLN A 82 -0.30 -4.70 -3.16
N LYS A 83 0.79 -4.56 -3.92
CA LYS A 83 2.07 -4.13 -3.37
C LYS A 83 2.11 -2.61 -3.22
N PRO A 84 2.89 -2.09 -2.26
CA PRO A 84 3.12 -0.66 -2.18
C PRO A 84 3.69 -0.13 -3.49
N ILE A 85 3.25 1.07 -3.90
CA ILE A 85 3.67 1.66 -5.17
C ILE A 85 4.88 2.54 -4.91
N GLU A 86 5.99 2.17 -5.52
CA GLU A 86 7.20 2.99 -5.51
C GLU A 86 7.05 4.17 -6.47
N VAL A 87 7.42 5.35 -5.98
CA VAL A 87 7.41 6.61 -6.69
C VAL A 87 8.83 7.14 -6.73
N HIS A 88 9.39 7.20 -7.94
CA HIS A 88 10.71 7.79 -8.16
C HIS A 88 10.65 9.31 -7.99
N LEU A 89 11.55 9.84 -7.16
CA LEU A 89 11.64 11.25 -6.84
C LEU A 89 12.77 11.89 -7.64
N THR A 90 12.50 13.04 -8.27
CA THR A 90 13.47 13.81 -9.05
C THR A 90 13.99 15.04 -8.32
#